data_AF-A0A9N9BHZ4-F1
#
_entry.id   AF-A0A9N9BHZ4-F1
#
_cell.length_a   1.000
_cell.length_b   1.000
_cell.length_c   1.000
_cell.angle_alpha   90.00
_cell.angle_beta   90.00
_cell.angle_gamma   90.00
#
_symmetry.space_group_name_H-M   'P 1'
#
loop_
_entity.id
_entity.type
_entity.pdbx_description
1 polymer ?
#
loop_
_entity_poly.entity_id
_entity_poly.type
_entity_poly.pdbx_seq_one_letter_code
_entity_poly.pdbx_strand_id
1 'polypeptide(L)'
;MSASDAVTAEEKVDIDPSTLNPLSPEVISRQATINIGTIGHVAHGKSTVVKAISGVQTVRFKNELERNITIKLGYANAKIYKCDNEECPRPGCYKSYRSDKEDNPPCERAGCGGRMKLLRHVSFVDCPGHDILMATMLNGAAVMDAALLLIAGNESCPQPQTSEHLAAIEIMKLKHIIILQNKVDLCKESACEEHYQSILSFVKVDDLKGGVAGGSILRGILKVGDEIEVRPGILTKDNEGQIHFRPIFSRIVSLFAEHNDLKFAVPGGLIGVGTRIDPTLCRADRLVGQVLGAVGKLPNIYTELEINYFLLRRLLGVKTDEKKQTKVSKLAKNEVLMVNIGSTSTGGRVMSVKSDAAKILLTSPACTEVEEKIALSRRIDKHWRLIGWGKIKRGVTIEPDP
;
A
#
# COMPACT_ATOMS: atom_id res chain seq x y z
N MET A 1 -32.31 35.48 -55.30
CA MET A 1 -32.89 34.12 -55.31
C MET A 1 -31.82 33.16 -54.82
N SER A 2 -32.18 32.46 -53.76
CA SER A 2 -31.40 31.61 -52.87
C SER A 2 -30.99 30.27 -53.48
N ALA A 3 -29.83 29.75 -53.08
CA ALA A 3 -29.53 28.32 -53.05
C ALA A 3 -28.80 28.02 -51.73
N SER A 4 -29.61 27.73 -50.73
CA SER A 4 -29.27 27.35 -49.36
C SER A 4 -28.92 25.86 -49.29
N ASP A 5 -27.92 25.54 -48.45
CA ASP A 5 -27.89 24.39 -47.55
C ASP A 5 -28.20 22.99 -48.10
N ALA A 6 -27.18 22.33 -48.63
CA ALA A 6 -27.12 20.86 -48.69
C ALA A 6 -26.52 20.32 -47.38
N VAL A 7 -27.30 20.37 -46.30
CA VAL A 7 -26.98 19.68 -45.05
C VAL A 7 -27.39 18.22 -45.20
N THR A 8 -26.39 17.35 -45.06
CA THR A 8 -26.47 15.90 -44.89
C THR A 8 -27.70 15.47 -44.08
N ALA A 9 -28.57 14.68 -44.70
CA ALA A 9 -29.66 14.00 -44.04
C ALA A 9 -29.09 12.91 -43.10
N GLU A 10 -28.88 13.26 -41.83
CA GLU A 10 -28.76 12.27 -40.77
C GLU A 10 -30.17 11.72 -40.49
N GLU A 11 -30.39 10.44 -40.82
CA GLU A 11 -31.58 9.72 -40.40
C GLU A 11 -31.67 9.71 -38.86
N LYS A 12 -32.53 10.58 -38.32
CA LYS A 12 -32.98 10.51 -36.93
C LYS A 12 -33.85 9.27 -36.79
N VAL A 13 -33.23 8.16 -36.40
CA VAL A 13 -33.95 6.99 -35.91
C VAL A 13 -34.62 7.40 -34.58
N ASP A 14 -35.95 7.42 -34.56
CA ASP A 14 -36.75 7.53 -33.33
C ASP A 14 -36.62 6.20 -32.59
N ILE A 15 -35.72 6.14 -31.61
CA ILE A 15 -35.47 4.94 -30.80
C ILE A 15 -36.05 5.18 -29.41
N ASP A 16 -36.93 4.29 -28.96
CA ASP A 16 -37.51 4.37 -27.62
C ASP A 16 -36.42 4.20 -26.54
N PRO A 17 -36.21 5.19 -25.65
CA PRO A 17 -35.12 5.17 -24.66
C PRO A 17 -35.30 4.12 -23.56
N SER A 18 -36.48 3.54 -23.40
CA SER A 18 -36.79 2.52 -22.38
C SER A 18 -36.32 1.10 -22.73
N THR A 19 -36.06 0.81 -24.02
CA THR A 19 -35.64 -0.51 -24.50
C THR A 19 -34.13 -0.61 -24.77
N LEU A 20 -33.40 0.49 -24.62
CA LEU A 20 -31.98 0.55 -24.93
C LEU A 20 -31.13 0.04 -23.76
N ASN A 21 -30.43 -1.07 -24.00
CA ASN A 21 -29.36 -1.53 -23.13
C ASN A 21 -28.00 -1.08 -23.70
N PRO A 22 -26.94 -0.94 -22.86
CA PRO A 22 -25.59 -0.64 -23.35
C PRO A 22 -25.02 -1.66 -24.34
N LEU A 23 -25.61 -2.85 -24.42
CA LEU A 23 -25.23 -3.91 -25.34
C LEU A 23 -26.04 -3.92 -26.66
N SER A 24 -26.99 -2.99 -26.83
CA SER A 24 -27.77 -2.88 -28.06
C SER A 24 -26.87 -2.40 -29.22
N PRO A 25 -26.98 -3.00 -30.42
CA PRO A 25 -26.11 -2.68 -31.55
C PRO A 25 -26.20 -1.22 -32.00
N GLU A 26 -27.38 -0.60 -31.86
CA GLU A 26 -27.62 0.83 -32.15
C GLU A 26 -26.83 1.75 -31.23
N VAL A 27 -26.71 1.36 -29.94
CA VAL A 27 -25.94 2.10 -28.93
C VAL A 27 -24.44 1.91 -29.17
N ILE A 28 -24.02 0.67 -29.42
CA ILE A 28 -22.62 0.32 -29.70
C ILE A 28 -22.09 1.03 -30.97
N SER A 29 -22.96 1.29 -31.95
CA SER A 29 -22.57 2.01 -33.18
C SER A 29 -22.18 3.47 -32.91
N ARG A 30 -22.87 4.13 -31.97
CA ARG A 30 -22.79 5.59 -31.77
C ARG A 30 -22.00 6.01 -30.54
N GLN A 31 -21.93 5.18 -29.49
CA GLN A 31 -21.27 5.56 -28.24
C GLN A 31 -20.40 4.44 -27.64
N ALA A 32 -19.35 4.85 -26.94
CA ALA A 32 -18.53 3.96 -26.15
C ALA A 32 -19.32 3.45 -24.93
N THR A 33 -19.16 2.15 -24.66
CA THR A 33 -19.96 1.42 -23.65
C THR A 33 -19.15 1.04 -22.41
N ILE A 34 -17.81 1.12 -22.49
CA ILE A 34 -16.89 0.74 -21.43
C ILE A 34 -15.66 1.63 -21.46
N ASN A 35 -15.19 2.02 -20.28
CA ASN A 35 -13.94 2.76 -20.11
C ASN A 35 -12.81 1.81 -19.69
N ILE A 36 -11.75 1.76 -20.49
CA ILE A 36 -10.57 0.94 -20.26
C ILE A 36 -9.38 1.86 -19.99
N GLY A 37 -8.81 1.77 -18.79
CA GLY A 37 -7.61 2.51 -18.44
C GLY A 37 -6.32 1.85 -18.89
N THR A 38 -5.31 2.63 -19.25
CA THR A 38 -3.92 2.13 -19.34
C THR A 38 -3.08 2.65 -18.19
N ILE A 39 -2.49 1.72 -17.44
CA ILE A 39 -1.71 1.97 -16.23
C ILE A 39 -0.34 1.30 -16.36
N GLY A 40 0.71 1.87 -15.76
CA GLY A 40 2.07 1.34 -15.82
C GLY A 40 3.12 2.44 -15.70
N HIS A 41 4.39 2.06 -15.57
CA HIS A 41 5.52 2.97 -15.37
C HIS A 41 5.77 3.93 -16.56
N VAL A 42 6.61 4.95 -16.35
CA VAL A 42 7.10 5.86 -17.40
C VAL A 42 7.79 5.04 -18.50
N ALA A 43 7.66 5.45 -19.76
CA ALA A 43 8.29 4.82 -20.91
C ALA A 43 7.90 3.34 -21.22
N HIS A 44 6.92 2.77 -20.51
CA HIS A 44 6.33 1.45 -20.83
C HIS A 44 5.49 1.43 -22.12
N GLY A 45 5.30 2.59 -22.78
CA GLY A 45 4.60 2.67 -24.06
C GLY A 45 3.07 2.68 -23.99
N LYS A 46 2.48 3.11 -22.86
CA LYS A 46 1.02 3.24 -22.66
C LYS A 46 0.32 3.95 -23.82
N SER A 47 0.73 5.17 -24.12
CA SER A 47 0.15 5.98 -25.20
C SER A 47 0.34 5.35 -26.59
N THR A 48 1.45 4.65 -26.81
CA THR A 48 1.72 3.94 -28.08
C THR A 48 0.76 2.76 -28.26
N VAL A 49 0.49 2.00 -27.19
CA VAL A 49 -0.48 0.90 -27.21
C VAL A 49 -1.89 1.43 -27.46
N VAL A 50 -2.29 2.52 -26.79
CA VAL A 50 -3.59 3.16 -27.05
C VAL A 50 -3.69 3.62 -28.51
N LYS A 51 -2.62 4.21 -29.07
CA LYS A 51 -2.57 4.60 -30.48
C LYS A 51 -2.63 3.40 -31.43
N ALA A 52 -1.99 2.29 -31.10
CA ALA A 52 -2.04 1.07 -31.91
C ALA A 52 -3.45 0.45 -31.95
N ILE A 53 -4.16 0.48 -30.83
CA ILE A 53 -5.51 -0.10 -30.73
C ILE A 53 -6.56 0.85 -31.32
N SER A 54 -6.57 2.12 -30.92
CA SER A 54 -7.59 3.09 -31.32
C SER A 54 -7.30 3.77 -32.65
N GLY A 55 -6.04 3.76 -33.10
CA GLY A 55 -5.55 4.60 -34.19
C GLY A 55 -5.46 6.09 -33.83
N VAL A 56 -5.90 6.54 -32.65
CA VAL A 56 -5.93 7.96 -32.25
C VAL A 56 -4.75 8.26 -31.34
N GLN A 57 -4.09 9.41 -31.57
CA GLN A 57 -3.00 9.86 -30.71
C GLN A 57 -3.57 10.63 -29.51
N THR A 58 -3.28 10.17 -28.30
CA THR A 58 -3.79 10.75 -27.04
C THR A 58 -3.04 12.02 -26.62
N VAL A 59 -1.77 12.15 -27.00
CA VAL A 59 -0.92 13.33 -26.69
C VAL A 59 -1.29 14.49 -27.61
N ARG A 60 -1.90 15.55 -27.05
CA ARG A 60 -2.40 16.71 -27.80
C ARG A 60 -1.54 17.97 -27.63
N PHE A 61 -0.77 18.09 -26.55
CA PHE A 61 -0.02 19.32 -26.24
C PHE A 61 1.45 19.23 -26.68
N LYS A 62 1.98 20.31 -27.28
CA LYS A 62 3.38 20.39 -27.72
C LYS A 62 4.37 20.18 -26.57
N ASN A 63 4.09 20.73 -25.39
CA ASN A 63 4.92 20.56 -24.19
C ASN A 63 4.98 19.10 -23.70
N GLU A 64 3.93 18.30 -23.94
CA GLU A 64 3.92 16.87 -23.61
C GLU A 64 4.74 16.06 -24.62
N LEU A 65 4.65 16.42 -25.90
CA LEU A 65 5.46 15.84 -26.98
C LEU A 65 6.96 16.08 -26.78
N GLU A 66 7.36 17.28 -26.37
CA GLU A 66 8.77 17.61 -26.12
C GLU A 66 9.36 16.86 -24.92
N ARG A 67 8.53 16.60 -23.90
CA ARG A 67 8.94 15.92 -22.66
C ARG A 67 8.70 14.42 -22.68
N ASN A 68 8.02 13.88 -23.71
CA ASN A 68 7.62 12.48 -23.82
C ASN A 68 6.89 11.93 -22.59
N ILE A 69 6.12 12.78 -21.90
CA ILE A 69 5.29 12.41 -20.74
C ILE A 69 3.85 12.86 -20.96
N THR A 70 2.89 12.02 -20.56
CA THR A 70 1.48 12.42 -20.44
C THR A 70 1.30 13.16 -19.13
N ILE A 71 0.75 14.39 -19.17
CA ILE A 71 0.47 15.17 -17.96
C ILE A 71 -1.03 15.14 -17.68
N LYS A 72 -1.84 15.31 -18.74
CA LYS A 72 -3.30 15.21 -18.66
C LYS A 72 -3.79 13.82 -19.05
N LEU A 73 -5.01 13.50 -18.63
CA LEU A 73 -5.71 12.30 -19.07
C LEU A 73 -5.98 12.37 -20.57
N GLY A 74 -5.51 11.36 -21.30
CA GLY A 74 -5.78 11.18 -22.72
C GLY A 74 -7.04 10.35 -22.94
N TYR A 75 -7.85 10.70 -23.93
CA TYR A 75 -9.05 9.94 -24.30
C TYR A 75 -8.97 9.49 -25.76
N ALA A 76 -9.29 8.22 -26.02
CA ALA A 76 -9.31 7.66 -27.37
C ALA A 76 -10.41 6.61 -27.52
N ASN A 77 -11.23 6.72 -28.56
CA ASN A 77 -12.32 5.79 -28.82
C ASN A 77 -11.95 4.79 -29.91
N ALA A 78 -12.33 3.52 -29.74
CA ALA A 78 -12.05 2.45 -30.68
C ALA A 78 -13.25 1.51 -30.85
N LYS A 79 -13.57 1.16 -32.10
CA LYS A 79 -14.57 0.14 -32.42
C LYS A 79 -13.88 -1.21 -32.61
N ILE A 80 -14.36 -2.24 -31.92
CA ILE A 80 -13.84 -3.62 -31.95
C ILE A 80 -14.76 -4.48 -32.82
N TYR A 81 -14.18 -5.11 -33.83
CA TYR A 81 -14.89 -5.95 -34.78
C TYR A 81 -14.45 -7.41 -34.67
N LYS A 82 -15.36 -8.31 -35.01
CA LYS A 82 -15.13 -9.75 -35.11
C LYS A 82 -15.56 -10.23 -36.50
N CYS A 83 -14.71 -10.96 -37.21
CA CYS A 83 -15.10 -11.57 -38.50
C CYS A 83 -16.11 -12.71 -38.23
N ASP A 84 -17.18 -12.79 -39.02
CA ASP A 84 -18.21 -13.82 -38.86
C ASP A 84 -17.80 -15.19 -39.44
N ASN A 85 -16.74 -15.25 -40.24
CA ASN A 85 -16.26 -16.51 -40.83
C ASN A 85 -15.50 -17.37 -39.80
N GLU A 86 -15.95 -18.61 -39.61
CA GLU A 86 -15.35 -19.58 -38.69
C GLU A 86 -13.98 -20.12 -39.17
N GLU A 87 -13.70 -20.01 -40.48
CA GLU A 87 -12.40 -20.37 -41.06
C GLU A 87 -11.27 -19.42 -40.68
N CYS A 88 -11.60 -18.27 -40.07
CA CYS A 88 -10.63 -17.27 -39.64
C CYS A 88 -10.20 -17.57 -38.17
N PRO A 89 -9.04 -18.22 -37.90
CA PRO A 89 -8.60 -18.56 -36.54
C PRO A 89 -8.26 -17.33 -35.69
N ARG A 90 -8.47 -17.46 -34.37
CA ARG A 90 -7.97 -16.50 -33.37
C ARG A 90 -6.43 -16.50 -33.37
N PRO A 91 -5.75 -15.34 -33.26
CA PRO A 91 -6.26 -14.01 -32.93
C PRO A 91 -6.67 -13.12 -34.13
N GLY A 92 -6.37 -13.52 -35.37
CA GLY A 92 -6.57 -12.70 -36.57
C GLY A 92 -8.03 -12.40 -36.96
N CYS A 93 -9.00 -12.99 -36.26
CA CYS A 93 -10.43 -12.73 -36.44
C CYS A 93 -10.91 -11.43 -35.77
N TYR A 94 -10.08 -10.77 -34.95
CA TYR A 94 -10.40 -9.51 -34.30
C TYR A 94 -9.61 -8.36 -34.92
N LYS A 95 -10.27 -7.22 -35.10
CA LYS A 95 -9.62 -5.99 -35.55
C LYS A 95 -10.26 -4.78 -34.89
N SER A 96 -9.44 -3.81 -34.55
CA SER A 96 -9.90 -2.51 -34.07
C SER A 96 -9.73 -1.47 -35.16
N TYR A 97 -10.69 -0.55 -35.24
CA TYR A 97 -10.63 0.61 -36.13
C TYR A 97 -11.02 1.87 -35.36
N ARG A 98 -10.70 3.03 -35.96
CA ARG A 98 -11.17 4.33 -35.51
C ARG A 98 -12.70 4.39 -35.52
N SER A 99 -13.25 5.35 -34.76
CA SER A 99 -14.70 5.52 -34.61
C SER A 99 -15.40 5.89 -35.92
N ASP A 100 -14.67 6.43 -36.91
CA ASP A 100 -15.19 6.89 -38.20
C ASP A 100 -15.51 5.74 -39.18
N LYS A 101 -15.14 4.49 -38.86
CA LYS A 101 -15.36 3.35 -39.75
C LYS A 101 -16.80 2.81 -39.61
N GLU A 102 -17.38 2.44 -40.74
CA GLU A 102 -18.71 1.81 -40.84
C GLU A 102 -18.80 0.50 -40.05
N ASP A 103 -20.01 0.12 -39.65
CA ASP A 103 -20.24 -0.98 -38.70
C ASP A 103 -20.00 -2.39 -39.28
N ASN A 104 -19.97 -2.54 -40.61
CA ASN A 104 -19.76 -3.84 -41.27
C ASN A 104 -18.72 -3.79 -42.40
N PRO A 105 -17.43 -3.53 -42.11
CA PRO A 105 -16.40 -3.50 -43.14
C PRO A 105 -16.08 -4.92 -43.65
N PRO A 106 -15.63 -5.09 -44.90
CA PRO A 106 -15.17 -6.38 -45.40
C PRO A 106 -13.89 -6.82 -44.69
N CYS A 107 -13.72 -8.13 -44.42
CA CYS A 107 -12.49 -8.67 -43.85
C CYS A 107 -11.34 -8.53 -44.88
N GLU A 108 -10.28 -7.79 -44.55
CA GLU A 108 -9.12 -7.52 -45.44
C GLU A 108 -8.16 -8.73 -45.62
N ARG A 109 -8.49 -9.91 -45.06
CA ARG A 109 -7.63 -11.09 -45.11
C ARG A 109 -7.77 -11.79 -46.46
N ALA A 110 -6.65 -12.04 -47.14
CA ALA A 110 -6.62 -12.83 -48.37
C ALA A 110 -7.27 -14.21 -48.13
N GLY A 111 -8.39 -14.48 -48.81
CA GLY A 111 -9.15 -15.72 -48.70
C GLY A 111 -10.34 -15.73 -47.72
N CYS A 112 -10.58 -14.67 -46.95
CA CYS A 112 -11.74 -14.60 -46.03
C CYS A 112 -12.77 -13.61 -46.62
N GLY A 113 -13.84 -14.11 -47.26
CA GLY A 113 -14.92 -13.31 -47.85
C GLY A 113 -15.98 -12.79 -46.86
N GLY A 114 -15.72 -12.94 -45.56
CA GLY A 114 -16.65 -12.58 -44.48
C GLY A 114 -16.72 -11.07 -44.23
N ARG A 115 -17.81 -10.64 -43.60
CA ARG A 115 -17.95 -9.28 -43.05
C ARG A 115 -17.51 -9.26 -41.60
N MET A 116 -16.93 -8.13 -41.19
CA MET A 116 -16.59 -7.85 -39.80
C MET A 116 -17.82 -7.30 -39.08
N LYS A 117 -18.31 -8.00 -38.06
CA LYS A 117 -19.41 -7.52 -37.22
C LYS A 117 -18.88 -6.67 -36.07
N LEU A 118 -19.44 -5.47 -35.89
CA LEU A 118 -19.14 -4.64 -34.73
C LEU A 118 -19.59 -5.34 -33.44
N LEU A 119 -18.65 -5.54 -32.52
CA LEU A 119 -18.91 -6.25 -31.26
C LEU A 119 -19.09 -5.26 -30.10
N ARG A 120 -18.17 -4.29 -29.98
CA ARG A 120 -18.21 -3.26 -28.94
C ARG A 120 -17.48 -1.99 -29.38
N HIS A 121 -17.91 -0.87 -28.82
CA HIS A 121 -17.22 0.42 -28.88
C HIS A 121 -16.67 0.70 -27.49
N VAL A 122 -15.35 0.90 -27.42
CA VAL A 122 -14.61 1.09 -26.17
C VAL A 122 -13.96 2.46 -26.15
N SER A 123 -13.87 3.04 -24.96
CA SER A 123 -13.15 4.27 -24.68
C SER A 123 -11.91 3.93 -23.88
N PHE A 124 -10.75 4.41 -24.32
CA PHE A 124 -9.48 4.28 -23.61
C PHE A 124 -9.17 5.57 -22.85
N VAL A 125 -8.79 5.41 -21.58
CA VAL A 125 -8.32 6.48 -20.71
C VAL A 125 -6.82 6.27 -20.47
N ASP A 126 -6.01 7.10 -21.12
CA ASP A 126 -4.55 7.08 -20.99
C ASP A 126 -4.13 7.85 -19.75
N CYS A 127 -3.64 7.12 -18.73
CA CYS A 127 -3.20 7.70 -17.47
C CYS A 127 -1.70 8.02 -17.46
N PRO A 128 -1.30 9.12 -16.79
CA PRO A 128 0.11 9.38 -16.52
C PRO A 128 0.67 8.29 -15.60
N GLY A 129 1.89 7.83 -15.90
CA GLY A 129 2.59 6.81 -15.11
C GLY A 129 3.80 7.33 -14.36
N HIS A 130 3.84 8.64 -14.10
CA HIS A 130 4.90 9.29 -13.34
C HIS A 130 4.43 9.48 -11.89
N ASP A 131 5.31 9.22 -10.92
CA ASP A 131 5.03 9.33 -9.47
C ASP A 131 4.46 10.69 -9.04
N ILE A 132 4.98 11.81 -9.55
CA ILE A 132 4.48 13.18 -9.31
C ILE A 132 3.02 13.35 -9.76
N LEU A 133 2.56 12.56 -10.73
CA LEU A 133 1.22 12.68 -11.34
C LEU A 133 0.23 11.62 -10.85
N MET A 134 0.53 10.96 -9.73
CA MET A 134 -0.35 9.94 -9.14
C MET A 134 -1.75 10.46 -8.82
N ALA A 135 -1.90 11.73 -8.43
CA ALA A 135 -3.21 12.34 -8.19
C ALA A 135 -4.11 12.32 -9.45
N THR A 136 -3.54 12.61 -10.62
CA THR A 136 -4.26 12.58 -11.90
C THR A 136 -4.61 11.14 -12.31
N MET A 137 -3.73 10.19 -12.02
CA MET A 137 -3.97 8.76 -12.27
C MET A 137 -5.12 8.21 -11.41
N LEU A 138 -5.21 8.58 -10.13
CA LEU A 138 -6.33 8.22 -9.26
C LEU A 138 -7.66 8.81 -9.77
N ASN A 139 -7.67 10.08 -10.20
CA ASN A 139 -8.86 10.68 -10.79
C ASN A 139 -9.31 9.96 -12.06
N GLY A 140 -8.36 9.50 -12.89
CA GLY A 140 -8.65 8.69 -14.07
C GLY A 140 -9.17 7.29 -13.71
N ALA A 141 -8.58 6.66 -12.70
CA ALA A 141 -8.92 5.30 -12.27
C ALA A 141 -10.34 5.19 -11.71
N ALA A 142 -10.88 6.24 -11.09
CA ALA A 142 -12.25 6.27 -10.61
C ALA A 142 -13.33 6.19 -11.72
N VAL A 143 -12.94 6.51 -12.96
CA VAL A 143 -13.84 6.52 -14.14
C VAL A 143 -13.79 5.21 -14.92
N MET A 144 -12.80 4.35 -14.62
CA MET A 144 -12.54 3.13 -15.38
C MET A 144 -13.43 1.98 -14.94
N ASP A 145 -13.82 1.13 -15.88
CA ASP A 145 -14.49 -0.15 -15.60
C ASP A 145 -13.49 -1.31 -15.61
N ALA A 146 -12.42 -1.17 -16.41
CA ALA A 146 -11.35 -2.15 -16.55
C ALA A 146 -9.99 -1.46 -16.71
N ALA A 147 -8.92 -2.16 -16.34
CA ALA A 147 -7.56 -1.65 -16.41
C ALA A 147 -6.64 -2.57 -17.23
N LEU A 148 -5.77 -1.94 -18.02
CA LEU A 148 -4.64 -2.56 -18.70
C LEU A 148 -3.37 -2.17 -17.94
N LEU A 149 -2.71 -3.13 -17.30
CA LEU A 149 -1.42 -2.93 -16.65
C LEU A 149 -0.30 -3.26 -17.64
N LEU A 150 0.42 -2.25 -18.11
CA LEU A 150 1.54 -2.41 -19.02
C LEU A 150 2.86 -2.54 -18.26
N ILE A 151 3.59 -3.61 -18.53
CA ILE A 151 4.92 -3.88 -17.97
C ILE A 151 5.90 -4.08 -19.14
N ALA A 152 6.99 -3.32 -19.17
CA ALA A 152 7.99 -3.48 -20.21
C ALA A 152 8.90 -4.69 -19.90
N GLY A 153 9.10 -5.59 -20.87
CA GLY A 153 9.89 -6.81 -20.68
C GLY A 153 11.39 -6.59 -20.57
N ASN A 154 11.88 -5.40 -20.98
CA ASN A 154 13.29 -5.01 -20.87
C ASN A 154 13.67 -4.53 -19.45
N GLU A 155 12.71 -4.43 -18.54
CA GLU A 155 12.90 -3.92 -17.18
C GLU A 155 12.65 -5.05 -16.17
N SER A 156 13.26 -4.95 -14.99
CA SER A 156 13.05 -5.94 -13.93
C SER A 156 11.69 -5.74 -13.25
N CYS A 157 10.95 -6.83 -13.07
CA CYS A 157 9.72 -6.88 -12.28
C CYS A 157 10.03 -7.52 -10.91
N PRO A 158 9.51 -7.02 -9.78
CA PRO A 158 8.58 -5.89 -9.61
C PRO A 158 9.28 -4.53 -9.46
N GLN A 159 8.73 -3.50 -10.10
CA GLN A 159 9.10 -2.11 -9.85
C GLN A 159 8.22 -1.48 -8.77
N PRO A 160 8.74 -0.54 -7.96
CA PRO A 160 7.96 0.19 -6.96
C PRO A 160 6.70 0.84 -7.54
N GLN A 161 6.79 1.46 -8.72
CA GLN A 161 5.65 2.13 -9.36
C GLN A 161 4.59 1.12 -9.84
N THR A 162 4.99 -0.05 -10.32
CA THR A 162 4.05 -1.13 -10.70
C THR A 162 3.27 -1.62 -9.48
N SER A 163 3.90 -1.70 -8.30
CA SER A 163 3.21 -2.05 -7.06
C SER A 163 2.26 -0.97 -6.55
N GLU A 164 2.63 0.31 -6.68
CA GLU A 164 1.75 1.43 -6.31
C GLU A 164 0.52 1.49 -7.22
N HIS A 165 0.71 1.29 -8.52
CA HIS A 165 -0.37 1.21 -9.49
C HIS A 165 -1.31 0.03 -9.25
N LEU A 166 -0.77 -1.16 -8.94
CA LEU A 166 -1.61 -2.33 -8.62
C LEU A 166 -2.42 -2.11 -7.34
N ALA A 167 -1.78 -1.59 -6.28
CA ALA A 167 -2.45 -1.26 -5.02
C ALA A 167 -3.56 -0.21 -5.22
N ALA A 168 -3.34 0.80 -6.08
CA ALA A 168 -4.36 1.78 -6.42
C ALA A 168 -5.59 1.14 -7.11
N ILE A 169 -5.37 0.21 -8.04
CA ILE A 169 -6.44 -0.51 -8.75
C ILE A 169 -7.26 -1.37 -7.78
N GLU A 170 -6.60 -2.05 -6.84
CA GLU A 170 -7.25 -2.85 -5.79
C GLU A 170 -8.12 -2.01 -4.85
N ILE A 171 -7.61 -0.84 -4.41
CA ILE A 171 -8.37 0.11 -3.58
C ILE A 171 -9.63 0.58 -4.32
N MET A 172 -9.55 0.78 -5.63
CA MET A 172 -10.69 1.17 -6.47
C MET A 172 -11.64 0.02 -6.82
N LYS A 173 -11.34 -1.21 -6.38
CA LYS A 173 -12.15 -2.41 -6.59
C LYS A 173 -12.39 -2.76 -8.06
N LEU A 174 -11.43 -2.45 -8.94
CA LEU A 174 -11.49 -2.87 -10.33
C LEU A 174 -11.21 -4.38 -10.43
N LYS A 175 -12.23 -5.15 -10.82
CA LYS A 175 -12.14 -6.62 -10.94
C LYS A 175 -11.53 -7.09 -12.26
N HIS A 176 -11.57 -6.24 -13.28
CA HIS A 176 -11.17 -6.59 -14.64
C HIS A 176 -9.83 -5.96 -14.98
N ILE A 177 -8.76 -6.72 -14.75
CA ILE A 177 -7.38 -6.30 -15.01
C ILE A 177 -6.79 -7.24 -16.06
N ILE A 178 -6.19 -6.66 -17.10
CA ILE A 178 -5.40 -7.40 -18.09
C ILE A 178 -3.97 -6.88 -18.03
N ILE A 179 -3.01 -7.80 -17.90
CA ILE A 179 -1.60 -7.45 -17.85
C ILE A 179 -1.00 -7.64 -19.23
N LEU A 180 -0.33 -6.60 -19.72
CA LEU A 180 0.27 -6.55 -21.04
C LEU A 180 1.78 -6.43 -20.89
N GLN A 181 2.51 -7.44 -21.37
CA GLN A 181 3.96 -7.37 -21.48
C GLN A 181 4.33 -6.66 -22.79
N ASN A 182 4.90 -5.46 -22.68
CA ASN A 182 5.31 -4.65 -23.83
C ASN A 182 6.82 -4.76 -24.07
N LYS A 183 7.29 -4.36 -25.25
CA LYS A 183 8.70 -4.40 -25.66
C LYS A 183 9.35 -5.80 -25.63
N VAL A 184 8.56 -6.85 -25.87
CA VAL A 184 9.04 -8.23 -25.95
C VAL A 184 9.99 -8.46 -27.13
N ASP A 185 9.98 -7.56 -28.12
CA ASP A 185 10.89 -7.54 -29.27
C ASP A 185 12.36 -7.31 -28.89
N LEU A 186 12.63 -6.67 -27.75
CA LEU A 186 13.99 -6.39 -27.28
C LEU A 186 14.60 -7.52 -26.44
N CYS A 187 13.80 -8.53 -26.08
CA CYS A 187 14.18 -9.56 -25.12
C CYS A 187 14.29 -10.92 -25.80
N LYS A 188 15.17 -11.78 -25.26
CA LYS A 188 15.23 -13.19 -25.67
C LYS A 188 14.03 -13.94 -25.10
N GLU A 189 13.55 -14.96 -25.82
CA GLU A 189 12.39 -15.77 -25.43
C GLU A 189 12.50 -16.34 -24.00
N SER A 190 13.68 -16.82 -23.61
CA SER A 190 13.92 -17.32 -22.25
C SER A 190 13.76 -16.24 -21.17
N ALA A 191 14.24 -15.02 -21.44
CA ALA A 191 14.12 -13.89 -20.51
C ALA A 191 12.67 -13.40 -20.43
N CYS A 192 11.92 -13.45 -21.53
CA CYS A 192 10.50 -13.13 -21.53
C CYS A 192 9.69 -14.09 -20.64
N GLU A 193 10.00 -15.39 -20.69
CA GLU A 193 9.34 -16.41 -19.86
C GLU A 193 9.65 -16.21 -18.37
N GLU A 194 10.92 -15.99 -18.01
CA GLU A 194 11.31 -15.67 -16.62
C GLU A 194 10.60 -14.42 -16.09
N HIS A 195 10.52 -13.39 -16.93
CA HIS A 195 9.81 -12.16 -16.60
C HIS A 195 8.29 -12.39 -16.45
N TYR A 196 7.69 -13.21 -17.32
CA TYR A 196 6.29 -13.61 -17.22
C TYR A 196 6.00 -14.35 -15.91
N GLN A 197 6.85 -15.29 -15.51
CA GLN A 197 6.74 -15.99 -14.22
C GLN A 197 6.86 -15.02 -13.04
N SER A 198 7.75 -14.03 -13.14
CA SER A 198 7.90 -12.97 -12.14
C SER A 198 6.61 -12.15 -11.99
N ILE A 199 5.99 -11.75 -13.11
CA ILE A 199 4.69 -11.06 -13.12
C ILE A 199 3.60 -11.93 -12.49
N LEU A 200 3.52 -13.21 -12.87
CA LEU A 200 2.51 -14.13 -12.30
C LEU A 200 2.67 -14.30 -10.80
N SER A 201 3.91 -14.43 -10.31
CA SER A 201 4.18 -14.53 -8.87
C SER A 201 3.77 -13.25 -8.13
N PHE A 202 3.94 -12.09 -8.76
CA PHE A 202 3.58 -10.78 -8.21
C PHE A 202 2.05 -10.57 -8.16
N VAL A 203 1.34 -11.01 -9.19
CA VAL A 203 -0.12 -10.79 -9.34
C VAL A 203 -0.92 -11.81 -8.55
N LYS A 204 -0.39 -13.02 -8.36
CA LYS A 204 -0.97 -14.03 -7.46
C LYS A 204 -0.87 -13.67 -5.98
N VAL A 205 -0.31 -12.51 -5.63
CA VAL A 205 -0.39 -11.97 -4.26
C VAL A 205 -1.81 -11.41 -4.04
N ASP A 206 -2.81 -12.28 -4.13
CA ASP A 206 -4.21 -12.02 -3.76
C ASP A 206 -4.39 -11.89 -2.23
N ASP A 207 -3.32 -12.05 -1.46
CA ASP A 207 -3.31 -11.70 -0.05
C ASP A 207 -2.42 -10.48 0.12
N LEU A 208 -3.05 -9.31 0.14
CA LEU A 208 -2.54 -8.19 0.91
C LEU A 208 -2.50 -8.68 2.37
N LYS A 209 -1.43 -9.41 2.72
CA LYS A 209 -1.22 -9.95 4.05
C LYS A 209 -1.16 -8.74 4.95
N GLY A 210 -2.02 -8.74 5.96
CA GLY A 210 -2.06 -7.64 6.91
C GLY A 210 -0.73 -7.48 7.62
N GLY A 211 -0.65 -6.46 8.47
CA GLY A 211 0.55 -6.12 9.22
C GLY A 211 1.17 -7.33 9.91
N VAL A 212 2.47 -7.54 9.69
CA VAL A 212 3.25 -8.54 10.41
C VAL A 212 3.89 -7.87 11.63
N ALA A 213 3.62 -8.41 12.81
CA ALA A 213 4.28 -8.01 14.04
C ALA A 213 5.34 -9.06 14.40
N GLY A 214 6.62 -8.67 14.31
CA GLY A 214 7.72 -9.51 14.77
C GLY A 214 7.97 -9.31 16.26
N GLY A 215 8.01 -10.38 17.04
CA GLY A 215 8.25 -10.28 18.48
C GLY A 215 8.60 -11.61 19.14
N SER A 216 8.86 -11.54 20.44
CA SER A 216 9.07 -12.73 21.27
C SER A 216 7.97 -12.86 22.30
N ILE A 217 7.46 -14.09 22.45
CA ILE A 217 6.42 -14.40 23.43
C ILE A 217 7.08 -14.65 24.78
N LEU A 218 6.70 -13.87 25.79
CA LEU A 218 7.19 -14.02 27.16
C LEU A 218 6.37 -15.05 27.96
N ARG A 219 5.04 -15.03 27.81
CA ARG A 219 4.10 -15.86 28.58
C ARG A 219 2.91 -16.26 27.71
N GLY A 220 2.35 -17.44 27.97
CA GLY A 220 1.15 -17.94 27.29
C GLY A 220 1.41 -18.61 25.94
N ILE A 221 0.33 -19.04 25.29
CA ILE A 221 0.37 -19.68 23.97
C ILE A 221 -0.58 -18.90 23.07
N LEU A 222 -0.11 -18.48 21.89
CA LEU A 222 -0.94 -17.84 20.87
C LEU A 222 -1.34 -18.88 19.82
N LYS A 223 -2.60 -18.88 19.39
CA LYS A 223 -3.08 -19.75 18.30
C LYS A 223 -3.52 -18.92 17.10
N VAL A 224 -3.41 -19.51 15.92
CA VAL A 224 -3.98 -18.92 14.71
C VAL A 224 -5.49 -18.77 14.88
N GLY A 225 -6.01 -17.58 14.57
CA GLY A 225 -7.43 -17.24 14.72
C GLY A 225 -7.79 -16.54 16.04
N ASP A 226 -6.87 -16.45 17.00
CA ASP A 226 -7.13 -15.74 18.26
C ASP A 226 -7.31 -14.24 18.03
N GLU A 227 -8.21 -13.64 18.81
CA GLU A 227 -8.37 -12.19 18.88
C GLU A 227 -7.35 -11.60 19.84
N ILE A 228 -6.67 -10.57 19.35
CA ILE A 228 -5.56 -9.91 20.01
C ILE A 228 -5.82 -8.42 20.11
N GLU A 229 -5.25 -7.84 21.15
CA GLU A 229 -5.17 -6.40 21.35
C GLU A 229 -3.70 -5.98 21.42
N VAL A 230 -3.41 -4.78 20.90
CA VAL A 230 -2.10 -4.14 20.98
C VAL A 230 -2.24 -2.88 21.83
N ARG A 231 -1.45 -2.79 22.91
CA ARG A 231 -1.39 -1.65 23.83
C ARG A 231 0.04 -1.10 23.93
N PRO A 232 0.24 0.22 24.12
CA PRO A 232 -0.76 1.29 24.27
C PRO A 232 -1.58 1.64 23.01
N GLY A 233 -1.23 1.11 21.84
CA GLY A 233 -2.00 1.31 20.61
C GLY A 233 -1.78 2.68 19.98
N ILE A 234 -2.85 3.27 19.43
CA ILE A 234 -2.79 4.58 18.75
C ILE A 234 -2.88 5.69 19.80
N LEU A 235 -1.91 6.61 19.73
CA LEU A 235 -1.80 7.78 20.58
C LEU A 235 -2.41 8.99 19.88
N THR A 236 -3.52 9.51 20.40
CA THR A 236 -4.07 10.80 19.97
C THR A 236 -3.86 11.83 21.07
N LYS A 237 -3.52 13.06 20.67
CA LYS A 237 -3.41 14.19 21.59
C LYS A 237 -4.52 15.16 21.24
N ASP A 238 -5.32 15.50 22.24
CA ASP A 238 -6.36 16.50 22.08
C ASP A 238 -5.76 17.92 22.14
N ASN A 239 -6.53 18.90 21.69
CA ASN A 239 -6.13 20.31 21.67
C ASN A 239 -5.81 20.86 23.08
N GLU A 240 -6.31 20.21 24.13
CA GLU A 240 -6.06 20.53 25.53
C GLU A 240 -4.81 19.83 26.10
N GLY A 241 -4.10 19.04 25.28
CA GLY A 241 -2.89 18.33 25.67
C GLY A 241 -3.11 17.04 26.47
N GLN A 242 -4.37 16.63 26.69
CA GLN A 242 -4.70 15.30 27.20
C GLN A 242 -4.40 14.24 26.15
N ILE A 243 -3.83 13.13 26.59
CA ILE A 243 -3.43 12.02 25.72
C ILE A 243 -4.52 10.95 25.81
N HIS A 244 -5.14 10.66 24.67
CA HIS A 244 -6.11 9.60 24.49
C HIS A 244 -5.43 8.36 23.90
N PHE A 245 -5.85 7.18 24.37
CA PHE A 245 -5.26 5.90 23.99
C PHE A 245 -6.34 5.00 23.43
N ARG A 246 -6.16 4.58 22.18
CA ARG A 246 -7.04 3.61 21.56
C ARG A 246 -6.29 2.30 21.29
N PRO A 247 -6.61 1.21 21.98
CA PRO A 247 -6.01 -0.09 21.71
C PRO A 247 -6.38 -0.55 20.29
N ILE A 248 -5.44 -1.24 19.64
CA ILE A 248 -5.70 -1.80 18.30
C ILE A 248 -6.16 -3.25 18.48
N PHE A 249 -7.38 -3.54 18.07
CA PHE A 249 -7.90 -4.90 18.03
C PHE A 249 -7.64 -5.53 16.68
N SER A 250 -7.21 -6.79 16.68
CA SER A 250 -6.98 -7.56 15.47
C SER A 250 -7.15 -9.06 15.70
N ARG A 251 -6.97 -9.84 14.63
CA ARG A 251 -6.98 -11.30 14.67
C ARG A 251 -5.70 -11.84 14.06
N ILE A 252 -5.17 -12.91 14.64
CA ILE A 252 -4.02 -13.64 14.11
C ILE A 252 -4.44 -14.43 12.87
N VAL A 253 -3.78 -14.17 11.74
CA VAL A 253 -3.98 -14.86 10.46
C VAL A 253 -2.98 -15.99 10.31
N SER A 254 -1.73 -15.75 10.67
CA SER A 254 -0.65 -16.74 10.56
C SER A 254 0.40 -16.52 11.65
N LEU A 255 1.10 -17.59 11.99
CA LEU A 255 2.27 -17.54 12.87
C LEU A 255 3.44 -18.13 12.08
N PHE A 256 4.53 -17.40 11.98
CA PHE A 256 5.70 -17.77 11.20
C PHE A 256 6.93 -17.80 12.10
N ALA A 257 7.69 -18.89 12.03
CA ALA A 257 9.00 -18.96 12.67
C ALA A 257 10.00 -19.50 11.64
N GLU A 258 11.07 -18.74 11.42
CA GLU A 258 12.11 -19.03 10.43
C GLU A 258 11.54 -19.21 9.00
N HIS A 259 11.29 -20.45 8.58
CA HIS A 259 10.72 -20.81 7.29
C HIS A 259 9.44 -21.67 7.40
N ASN A 260 8.94 -21.89 8.61
CA ASN A 260 7.82 -22.79 8.86
C ASN A 260 6.58 -22.02 9.33
N ASP A 261 5.43 -22.41 8.77
CA ASP A 261 4.11 -22.01 9.27
C ASP A 261 3.76 -22.78 10.54
N LEU A 262 3.39 -22.06 11.60
CA LEU A 262 3.01 -22.62 12.90
C LEU A 262 1.50 -22.48 13.14
N LYS A 263 0.89 -23.51 13.74
CA LYS A 263 -0.51 -23.44 14.20
C LYS A 263 -0.66 -22.77 15.57
N PHE A 264 0.37 -22.88 16.40
CA PHE A 264 0.44 -22.28 17.72
C PHE A 264 1.88 -21.86 18.01
N ALA A 265 2.03 -20.83 18.83
CA ALA A 265 3.30 -20.24 19.19
C ALA A 265 3.52 -20.35 20.70
N VAL A 266 4.70 -20.83 21.08
CA VAL A 266 5.11 -21.02 22.48
C VAL A 266 6.11 -19.96 22.92
N PRO A 267 6.24 -19.69 24.23
CA PRO A 267 7.21 -18.73 24.74
C PRO A 267 8.66 -19.11 24.42
N GLY A 268 9.50 -18.09 24.17
CA GLY A 268 10.96 -18.23 24.10
C GLY A 268 11.59 -17.89 22.74
N GLY A 269 10.88 -18.10 21.63
CA GLY A 269 11.39 -17.83 20.28
C GLY A 269 11.05 -16.44 19.75
N LEU A 270 11.67 -16.06 18.62
CA LEU A 270 11.24 -14.94 17.80
C LEU A 270 10.24 -15.45 16.76
N ILE A 271 9.07 -14.84 16.72
CA ILE A 271 7.93 -15.29 15.92
C ILE A 271 7.37 -14.09 15.17
N GLY A 272 7.13 -14.26 13.88
CA GLY A 272 6.37 -13.33 13.05
C GLY A 272 4.89 -13.64 13.19
N VAL A 273 4.14 -12.77 13.85
CA VAL A 273 2.69 -12.87 13.97
C VAL A 273 2.07 -12.09 12.82
N GLY A 274 1.48 -12.80 11.85
CA GLY A 274 0.68 -12.19 10.79
C GLY A 274 -0.68 -11.79 11.34
N THR A 275 -1.00 -10.51 11.31
CA THR A 275 -2.25 -9.95 11.85
C THR A 275 -3.08 -9.31 10.75
N ARG A 276 -4.36 -9.03 11.03
CA ARG A 276 -5.21 -8.21 10.15
C ARG A 276 -5.06 -6.70 10.39
N ILE A 277 -3.98 -6.27 11.04
CA ILE A 277 -3.70 -4.85 11.24
C ILE A 277 -3.39 -4.21 9.87
N ASP A 278 -3.74 -2.94 9.70
CA ASP A 278 -3.41 -2.18 8.49
C ASP A 278 -1.86 -2.13 8.31
N PRO A 279 -1.32 -2.55 7.16
CA PRO A 279 0.11 -2.50 6.88
C PRO A 279 0.77 -1.12 7.11
N THR A 280 0.02 -0.02 6.97
CA THR A 280 0.52 1.34 7.23
C THR A 280 0.92 1.56 8.70
N LEU A 281 0.29 0.86 9.64
CA LEU A 281 0.63 0.91 11.06
C LEU A 281 1.87 0.09 11.40
N CYS A 282 2.17 -0.95 10.62
CA CYS A 282 3.37 -1.78 10.79
C CYS A 282 4.59 -1.28 10.01
N ARG A 283 4.42 -0.31 9.11
CA ARG A 283 5.51 0.23 8.29
C ARG A 283 6.52 1.02 9.15
N ALA A 284 7.81 0.82 8.87
CA ALA A 284 8.93 1.58 9.47
C ALA A 284 8.98 1.51 11.01
N ASP A 285 8.87 0.31 11.57
CA ASP A 285 9.11 0.04 13.00
C ASP A 285 8.18 0.81 13.98
N ARG A 286 7.02 1.26 13.51
CA ARG A 286 6.04 2.00 14.33
C ARG A 286 5.45 1.21 15.49
N LEU A 287 5.44 -0.12 15.41
CA LEU A 287 4.99 -1.01 16.50
C LEU A 287 6.11 -1.41 17.46
N VAL A 288 7.32 -0.86 17.33
CA VAL A 288 8.42 -1.18 18.26
C VAL A 288 8.06 -0.72 19.67
N GLY A 289 8.21 -1.63 20.63
CA GLY A 289 7.90 -1.39 22.04
C GLY A 289 6.42 -1.50 22.40
N GLN A 290 5.54 -1.89 21.48
CA GLN A 290 4.15 -2.19 21.80
C GLN A 290 4.04 -3.60 22.40
N VAL A 291 3.03 -3.81 23.25
CA VAL A 291 2.73 -5.10 23.85
C VAL A 291 1.48 -5.67 23.18
N LEU A 292 1.59 -6.89 22.66
CA LEU A 292 0.51 -7.63 22.02
C LEU A 292 0.08 -8.77 22.94
N GLY A 293 -1.23 -8.92 23.16
CA GLY A 293 -1.79 -9.98 23.99
C GLY A 293 -3.22 -10.32 23.61
N ALA A 294 -3.76 -11.37 24.25
CA ALA A 294 -5.16 -11.71 24.09
C ALA A 294 -6.06 -10.63 24.72
N VAL A 295 -7.22 -10.38 24.10
CA VAL A 295 -8.17 -9.35 24.54
C VAL A 295 -8.51 -9.49 26.03
N GLY A 296 -8.29 -8.40 26.78
CA GLY A 296 -8.64 -8.29 28.20
C GLY A 296 -7.63 -8.91 29.16
N LYS A 297 -6.50 -9.42 28.67
CA LYS A 297 -5.42 -10.01 29.50
C LYS A 297 -4.17 -9.15 29.59
N LEU A 298 -4.11 -8.04 28.85
CA LEU A 298 -2.94 -7.16 28.91
C LEU A 298 -2.88 -6.34 30.21
N PRO A 299 -1.66 -6.03 30.68
CA PRO A 299 -1.47 -5.19 31.85
C PRO A 299 -1.95 -3.75 31.62
N ASN A 300 -2.00 -2.99 32.71
CA ASN A 300 -2.45 -1.61 32.72
C ASN A 300 -1.44 -0.68 32.04
N ILE A 301 -1.95 0.44 31.52
CA ILE A 301 -1.16 1.49 30.90
C ILE A 301 -0.83 2.54 31.95
N TYR A 302 0.44 2.85 32.11
CA TYR A 302 0.93 3.84 33.08
C TYR A 302 1.48 5.09 32.38
N THR A 303 1.12 6.26 32.89
CA THR A 303 1.71 7.55 32.51
C THR A 303 2.72 8.05 33.53
N GLU A 304 2.46 7.79 34.80
CA GLU A 304 3.40 8.07 35.89
C GLU A 304 3.85 6.77 36.55
N LEU A 305 5.15 6.66 36.77
CA LEU A 305 5.76 5.51 37.43
C LEU A 305 6.50 5.92 38.70
N GLU A 306 6.26 5.20 39.78
CA GLU A 306 7.07 5.18 40.98
C GLU A 306 7.98 3.97 40.95
N ILE A 307 9.29 4.24 40.85
CA ILE A 307 10.32 3.23 40.63
C ILE A 307 11.27 3.17 41.82
N ASN A 308 11.75 1.97 42.14
CA ASN A 308 12.92 1.77 42.98
C ASN A 308 14.15 1.71 42.06
N TYR A 309 15.15 2.56 42.28
CA TYR A 309 16.29 2.68 41.35
C TYR A 309 17.63 2.51 42.06
N PHE A 310 18.58 1.92 41.34
CA PHE A 310 19.96 1.75 41.74
C PHE A 310 20.87 2.37 40.69
N LEU A 311 21.68 3.34 41.09
CA LEU A 311 22.67 3.98 40.22
C LEU A 311 23.99 3.19 40.22
N LEU A 312 24.60 3.09 39.04
CA LEU A 312 25.93 2.55 38.90
C LEU A 312 26.95 3.50 39.53
N ARG A 313 28.02 2.95 40.11
CA ARG A 313 29.09 3.77 40.70
C ARG A 313 29.87 4.56 39.63
N ARG A 314 29.95 4.05 38.41
CA ARG A 314 30.75 4.59 37.29
C ARG A 314 30.01 4.38 35.97
N LEU A 315 30.24 5.27 35.01
CA LEU A 315 29.67 5.16 33.67
C LEU A 315 30.30 3.99 32.90
N LEU A 316 29.48 3.19 32.25
CA LEU A 316 29.91 2.13 31.35
C LEU A 316 30.14 2.72 29.95
N GLY A 317 31.26 2.37 29.30
CA GLY A 317 31.50 2.71 27.89
C GLY A 317 32.14 4.09 27.60
N VAL A 318 32.65 4.80 28.61
CA VAL A 318 33.53 5.97 28.37
C VAL A 318 34.98 5.46 28.36
N LYS A 319 35.58 5.33 27.17
CA LYS A 319 37.04 5.23 27.06
C LYS A 319 37.60 6.65 27.03
N THR A 320 38.04 7.14 28.17
CA THR A 320 38.97 8.26 28.24
C THR A 320 40.37 7.68 28.36
N ASP A 321 41.32 8.21 27.58
CA ASP A 321 42.74 7.80 27.56
C ASP A 321 43.48 8.08 28.88
N GLU A 322 42.79 8.55 29.91
CA GLU A 322 43.33 8.71 31.25
C GLU A 322 42.39 8.09 32.30
N LYS A 323 43.00 7.47 33.32
CA LYS A 323 42.46 6.57 34.35
C LYS A 323 41.27 7.08 35.22
N LYS A 324 40.55 8.14 34.85
CA LYS A 324 39.40 8.66 35.59
C LYS A 324 38.08 8.34 34.88
N GLN A 325 37.52 7.17 35.18
CA GLN A 325 36.12 6.87 34.88
C GLN A 325 35.22 7.88 35.61
N THR A 326 34.44 8.66 34.87
CA THR A 326 33.53 9.67 35.43
C THR A 326 32.47 9.01 36.32
N LYS A 327 32.32 9.52 37.55
CA LYS A 327 31.34 9.03 38.53
C LYS A 327 29.93 9.47 38.12
N VAL A 328 28.94 8.59 38.30
CA VAL A 328 27.53 8.91 38.02
C VAL A 328 27.00 9.84 39.11
N SER A 329 26.42 10.97 38.71
CA SER A 329 25.74 11.91 39.60
C SER A 329 24.35 11.41 39.98
N LYS A 330 23.85 11.85 41.15
CA LYS A 330 22.47 11.56 41.59
C LYS A 330 21.45 12.18 40.63
N LEU A 331 20.24 11.64 40.62
CA LEU A 331 19.12 12.15 39.82
C LEU A 331 18.68 13.54 40.32
N ALA A 332 18.46 14.47 39.39
CA ALA A 332 17.91 15.79 39.71
C ALA A 332 16.40 15.83 39.44
N LYS A 333 15.68 16.69 40.17
CA LYS A 333 14.27 16.99 39.85
C LYS A 333 14.18 17.69 38.49
N ASN A 334 13.12 17.44 37.75
CA ASN A 334 12.85 17.95 36.40
C ASN A 334 13.85 17.53 35.32
N GLU A 335 14.70 16.54 35.59
CA GLU A 335 15.61 15.98 34.59
C GLU A 335 14.86 15.04 33.64
N VAL A 336 15.22 15.07 32.34
CA VAL A 336 14.71 14.15 31.33
C VAL A 336 15.69 12.97 31.18
N LEU A 337 15.18 11.77 31.42
CA LEU A 337 15.89 10.51 31.29
C LEU A 337 15.24 9.67 30.19
N MET A 338 16.00 8.74 29.63
CA MET A 338 15.44 7.67 28.80
C MET A 338 15.21 6.46 29.69
N VAL A 339 13.96 6.03 29.78
CA VAL A 339 13.51 4.90 30.56
C VAL A 339 13.18 3.77 29.59
N ASN A 340 13.92 2.68 29.70
CA ASN A 340 13.67 1.47 28.93
C ASN A 340 12.97 0.46 29.83
N ILE A 341 11.75 0.08 29.46
CA ILE A 341 10.90 -0.85 30.20
C ILE A 341 10.60 -2.03 29.27
N GLY A 342 11.23 -3.17 29.54
CA GLY A 342 11.19 -4.32 28.63
C GLY A 342 11.65 -3.91 27.22
N SER A 343 10.71 -3.93 26.27
CA SER A 343 10.91 -3.54 24.87
C SER A 343 10.57 -2.06 24.58
N THR A 344 9.87 -1.39 25.50
CA THR A 344 9.42 -0.01 25.35
C THR A 344 10.52 0.96 25.73
N SER A 345 10.93 1.84 24.82
CA SER A 345 11.87 2.93 25.11
C SER A 345 11.11 4.25 25.12
N THR A 346 11.17 4.98 26.24
CA THR A 346 10.36 6.19 26.44
C THR A 346 11.15 7.25 27.19
N GLY A 347 10.95 8.52 26.82
CA GLY A 347 11.45 9.65 27.61
C GLY A 347 10.64 9.82 28.89
N GLY A 348 11.29 10.08 30.01
CA GLY A 348 10.64 10.31 31.31
C GLY A 348 11.23 11.50 32.04
N ARG A 349 10.37 12.39 32.55
CA ARG A 349 10.75 13.52 33.38
C ARG A 349 10.64 13.15 34.86
N VAL A 350 11.72 13.37 35.61
CA VAL A 350 11.77 13.06 37.04
C VAL A 350 11.01 14.13 37.83
N MET A 351 9.90 13.78 38.47
CA MET A 351 9.09 14.71 39.28
C MET A 351 9.64 14.84 40.71
N SER A 352 9.93 13.70 41.33
CA SER A 352 10.45 13.66 42.71
C SER A 352 11.47 12.55 42.86
N VAL A 353 12.50 12.82 43.68
CA VAL A 353 13.59 11.87 43.96
C VAL A 353 13.70 11.71 45.48
N LYS A 354 13.69 10.46 45.93
CA LYS A 354 14.06 9.98 47.27
C LYS A 354 15.38 9.18 47.15
N SER A 355 15.93 8.72 48.28
CA SER A 355 17.18 7.93 48.32
C SER A 355 17.14 6.72 47.38
N ASP A 356 16.07 5.93 47.49
CA ASP A 356 15.92 4.64 46.78
C ASP A 356 14.67 4.62 45.90
N ALA A 357 13.96 5.73 45.75
CA ALA A 357 12.75 5.78 44.94
C ALA A 357 12.65 7.08 44.14
N ALA A 358 12.09 7.01 42.93
CA ALA A 358 11.83 8.18 42.10
C ALA A 358 10.44 8.09 41.48
N LYS A 359 9.78 9.24 41.35
CA LYS A 359 8.56 9.39 40.52
C LYS A 359 8.94 9.99 39.18
N ILE A 360 8.56 9.31 38.11
CA ILE A 360 8.86 9.70 36.73
C ILE A 360 7.54 9.83 35.96
N LEU A 361 7.35 10.97 35.32
CA LEU A 361 6.28 11.21 34.36
C LEU A 361 6.79 10.81 32.97
N LEU A 362 6.13 9.88 32.30
CA LEU A 362 6.50 9.41 30.98
C LEU A 362 5.96 10.33 29.89
N THR A 363 6.75 10.58 28.84
CA THR A 363 6.33 11.35 27.66
C THR A 363 5.38 10.55 26.77
N SER A 364 5.61 9.24 26.67
CA SER A 364 4.75 8.26 26.03
C SER A 364 4.33 7.24 27.08
N PRO A 365 3.08 6.82 27.13
CA PRO A 365 2.65 5.81 28.10
C PRO A 365 3.39 4.48 27.86
N ALA A 366 3.48 3.67 28.90
CA ALA A 366 4.00 2.30 28.78
C ALA A 366 3.01 1.30 29.37
N CYS A 367 2.81 0.19 28.66
CA CYS A 367 2.05 -0.97 29.13
C CYS A 367 3.02 -1.89 29.87
N THR A 368 2.90 -2.02 31.20
CA THR A 368 3.93 -2.66 32.03
C THR A 368 3.31 -3.38 33.24
N GLU A 369 3.99 -4.39 33.76
CA GLU A 369 3.61 -5.04 35.02
C GLU A 369 4.35 -4.41 36.22
N VAL A 370 3.74 -4.52 37.41
CA VAL A 370 4.43 -4.17 38.65
C VAL A 370 5.61 -5.13 38.87
N GLU A 371 6.71 -4.63 39.43
CA GLU A 371 8.00 -5.32 39.61
C GLU A 371 8.84 -5.56 38.33
N GLU A 372 8.39 -5.08 37.18
CA GLU A 372 9.16 -5.19 35.95
C GLU A 372 10.47 -4.39 36.02
N LYS A 373 11.52 -4.95 35.42
CA LYS A 373 12.86 -4.36 35.44
C LYS A 373 12.94 -3.21 34.44
N ILE A 374 13.58 -2.13 34.88
CA ILE A 374 13.80 -0.94 34.06
C ILE A 374 15.27 -0.59 33.99
N ALA A 375 15.68 -0.04 32.85
CA ALA A 375 17.00 0.54 32.66
C ALA A 375 16.86 2.06 32.51
N LEU A 376 17.71 2.80 33.23
CA LEU A 376 17.73 4.25 33.22
C LEU A 376 18.96 4.73 32.45
N SER A 377 18.74 5.58 31.46
CA SER A 377 19.79 6.20 30.68
C SER A 377 19.71 7.72 30.74
N ARG A 378 20.88 8.35 30.80
CA ARG A 378 21.06 9.81 30.84
C ARG A 378 21.78 10.27 29.59
N ARG A 379 21.46 11.46 29.10
CA ARG A 379 22.17 12.07 27.97
C ARG A 379 23.46 12.72 28.46
N ILE A 380 24.61 12.21 28.02
CA ILE A 380 25.96 12.69 28.36
C ILE A 380 26.76 12.76 27.05
N ASP A 381 27.40 13.90 26.77
CA ASP A 381 28.16 14.13 25.53
C ASP A 381 27.35 13.81 24.26
N LYS A 382 26.10 14.28 24.21
CA LYS A 382 25.11 14.04 23.13
C LYS A 382 24.61 12.60 22.97
N HIS A 383 25.21 11.61 23.63
CA HIS A 383 24.77 10.20 23.58
C HIS A 383 23.99 9.78 24.83
N TRP A 384 23.09 8.81 24.67
CA TRP A 384 22.41 8.15 25.81
C TRP A 384 23.34 7.12 26.42
N ARG A 385 23.59 7.23 27.73
CA ARG A 385 24.43 6.31 28.48
C ARG A 385 23.66 5.72 29.65
N LEU A 386 23.84 4.42 29.89
CA LEU A 386 23.22 3.72 31.01
C LEU A 386 23.79 4.24 32.34
N ILE A 387 22.91 4.70 33.23
CA ILE A 387 23.28 5.22 34.55
C ILE A 387 22.87 4.31 35.69
N GLY A 388 21.88 3.44 35.47
CA GLY A 388 21.33 2.61 36.53
C GLY A 388 20.22 1.69 36.03
N TRP A 389 19.71 0.89 36.95
CA TRP A 389 18.59 0.00 36.73
C TRP A 389 17.63 0.07 37.92
N GLY A 390 16.41 -0.41 37.76
CA GLY A 390 15.40 -0.35 38.80
C GLY A 390 14.29 -1.37 38.62
N LYS A 391 13.29 -1.27 39.49
CA LYS A 391 12.03 -2.01 39.41
C LYS A 391 10.85 -1.06 39.60
N ILE A 392 9.76 -1.31 38.89
CA ILE A 392 8.51 -0.57 39.07
C ILE A 392 7.84 -1.00 40.38
N LYS A 393 7.45 -0.06 41.24
CA LYS A 393 6.69 -0.34 42.47
C LYS A 393 5.19 -0.08 42.29
N ARG A 394 4.85 1.07 41.72
CA ARG A 394 3.46 1.56 41.55
C ARG A 394 3.44 2.60 40.45
N GLY A 395 2.26 2.94 39.95
CA GLY A 395 2.10 4.03 38.99
C GLY A 395 0.66 4.53 38.94
N VAL A 396 0.45 5.63 38.24
CA VAL A 396 -0.89 6.14 37.92
C VAL A 396 -1.31 5.50 36.61
N THR A 397 -2.41 4.75 36.65
CA THR A 397 -3.00 4.09 35.50
C THR A 397 -3.95 5.03 34.77
N ILE A 398 -3.97 4.93 33.45
CA ILE A 398 -5.04 5.52 32.62
C ILE A 398 -5.78 4.35 31.96
N GLU A 399 -7.10 4.39 32.03
CA GLU A 399 -7.93 3.43 31.32
C GLU A 399 -8.00 3.80 29.83
N PRO A 400 -7.87 2.82 28.92
CA PRO A 400 -8.02 3.08 27.50
C PRO A 400 -9.46 3.53 27.18
N ASP A 401 -9.61 4.42 26.22
CA ASP A 401 -10.93 4.73 25.67
C ASP A 401 -11.51 3.50 24.94
N PRO A 402 -12.83 3.27 25.01
CA PRO A 402 -13.48 2.11 24.41
C PRO A 402 -13.41 2.03 22.87
#